data_AF-A0A7Y7CI90-F1
#
_entry.id   AF-A0A7Y7CI90-F1
#
_cell.length_a   1.000
_cell.length_b   1.000
_cell.length_c   1.000
_cell.angle_alpha   90.00
_cell.angle_beta   90.00
_cell.angle_gamma   90.00
#
_symmetry.space_group_name_H-M   'P 1'
#
loop_
_entity.id
_entity.type
_entity.pdbx_description
1 polymer ?
#
loop_
_entity_poly.entity_id
_entity_poly.type
_entity_poly.pdbx_seq_one_letter_code
_entity_poly.pdbx_strand_id
1 'polypeptide(L)' 'METRNLRKERIGVVTSNKMDKTITVAVQRREKHPIYGKFVKKTTKFAAHDEKNDCGIGDTV' A
#
# COMPACT_ATOMS: atom_id res chain seq x y z
N MET A 1 20.76 15.40 -17.65
CA MET A 1 19.89 14.38 -17.03
C MET A 1 18.89 15.11 -16.16
N GLU A 2 17.60 15.04 -16.47
CA GLU A 2 16.56 15.66 -15.62
C GLU A 2 16.52 14.97 -14.25
N THR A 3 16.52 15.77 -13.19
CA THR A 3 16.35 15.28 -11.81
C THR A 3 14.87 14.98 -11.58
N ARG A 4 14.51 13.69 -11.41
CA ARG A 4 13.14 13.28 -11.08
C ARG A 4 12.70 13.83 -9.72
N ASN A 5 11.44 14.25 -9.61
CA ASN A 5 10.81 14.62 -8.34
C ASN A 5 10.74 13.42 -7.36
N LEU A 6 10.86 13.70 -6.06
CA LEU A 6 10.70 12.71 -4.98
C LEU A 6 9.25 12.21 -4.90
N ARG A 7 9.00 10.98 -5.34
CA ARG A 7 7.68 10.32 -5.22
C ARG A 7 7.52 9.72 -3.81
N LYS A 8 6.28 9.58 -3.36
CA LYS A 8 5.97 9.00 -2.05
C LYS A 8 5.98 7.48 -2.13
N GLU A 9 6.78 6.83 -1.31
CA GLU A 9 6.83 5.39 -1.13
C GLU A 9 6.05 4.98 0.12
N ARG A 10 5.47 3.78 0.13
CA ARG A 10 4.65 3.25 1.24
C ARG A 10 4.89 1.76 1.38
N ILE A 11 4.79 1.27 2.60
CA ILE A 11 4.88 -0.15 2.94
C ILE A 11 3.48 -0.62 3.32
N GLY A 12 3.05 -1.76 2.80
CA GLY A 12 1.77 -2.38 3.07
C GLY A 12 1.83 -3.90 3.02
N VAL A 13 0.66 -4.53 3.14
CA VAL A 13 0.54 -5.99 3.13
C VAL A 13 -0.34 -6.42 1.97
N VAL A 14 0.08 -7.45 1.23
CA VAL A 14 -0.68 -8.00 0.10
C VAL A 14 -1.96 -8.65 0.60
N THR A 15 -3.11 -8.16 0.12
CA THR A 15 -4.43 -8.68 0.48
C THR A 15 -4.99 -9.62 -0.60
N SER A 16 -4.64 -9.41 -1.87
CA SER A 16 -5.15 -10.20 -2.99
C SER A 16 -4.18 -10.18 -4.17
N ASN A 17 -3.97 -11.34 -4.77
CA ASN A 17 -3.16 -11.58 -5.96
C ASN A 17 -4.00 -12.19 -7.12
N LYS A 18 -5.31 -11.92 -7.14
CA LYS A 18 -6.24 -12.53 -8.12
C LYS A 18 -6.17 -11.93 -9.54
N MET A 19 -5.45 -10.82 -9.73
CA MET A 19 -5.37 -10.14 -11.03
C MET A 19 -4.05 -10.49 -11.73
N ASP A 20 -4.03 -10.47 -13.05
CA ASP A 20 -2.80 -10.70 -13.81
C ASP A 20 -1.84 -9.52 -13.67
N LYS A 21 -0.59 -9.81 -13.31
CA LYS A 21 0.53 -8.87 -13.13
C LYS A 21 0.24 -7.71 -12.16
N THR A 22 -0.74 -7.87 -11.28
CA THR A 22 -1.20 -6.80 -10.39
C THR A 22 -1.63 -7.37 -9.05
N ILE A 23 -1.07 -6.81 -7.98
CA ILE A 23 -1.42 -7.17 -6.61
C ILE A 23 -2.18 -6.04 -5.91
N THR A 24 -3.09 -6.40 -5.02
CA THR A 24 -3.79 -5.45 -4.15
C THR A 24 -3.11 -5.38 -2.79
N VAL A 25 -2.50 -4.25 -2.47
CA VAL A 25 -1.77 -3.99 -1.24
C VAL A 25 -2.60 -3.12 -0.30
N ALA A 26 -2.72 -3.51 0.96
CA ALA A 26 -3.35 -2.71 2.01
C ALA A 26 -2.29 -1.98 2.83
N VAL A 27 -2.33 -0.65 2.79
CA VAL A 27 -1.47 0.21 3.62
C VAL A 27 -2.29 0.71 4.81
N GLN A 28 -1.81 0.42 6.01
CA GLN A 28 -2.38 0.92 7.25
C GLN A 28 -1.63 2.17 7.70
N ARG A 29 -2.39 3.21 8.11
CA ARG A 29 -1.85 4.40 8.76
C ARG A 29 -2.65 4.75 10.00
N ARG A 30 -1.99 5.38 10.96
CA ARG A 30 -2.64 5.95 12.15
C ARG A 30 -2.89 7.42 11.88
N GLU A 31 -4.16 7.82 11.90
CA GLU A 31 -4.57 9.21 11.70
C GLU A 31 -5.28 9.69 12.97
N LYS A 32 -5.01 10.92 13.39
CA LYS A 32 -5.68 11.53 14.54
C LYS A 32 -7.11 11.88 14.14
N HIS A 33 -8.09 11.40 14.91
CA HIS A 33 -9.47 11.82 14.67
C HIS A 33 -9.59 13.34 14.87
N PRO A 34 -10.17 14.09 13.94
CA PRO A 34 -10.12 15.56 13.94
C PRO A 34 -10.75 16.19 15.19
N ILE A 35 -11.84 15.62 15.68
CA ILE A 35 -12.56 16.12 16.87
C ILE A 35 -11.96 15.56 18.17
N TYR A 36 -12.00 14.24 18.35
CA TYR A 36 -11.63 13.59 19.62
C TYR A 36 -10.14 13.43 19.86
N GLY A 37 -9.28 13.64 18.85
CA GLY A 37 -7.84 13.47 18.99
C GLY A 37 -7.33 12.04 19.22
N LYS A 38 -8.22 11.03 19.23
CA LYS A 38 -7.86 9.61 19.32
C LYS A 38 -7.20 9.14 18.03
N PHE A 39 -6.13 8.35 18.14
CA PHE A 39 -5.51 7.72 16.97
C PHE A 39 -6.38 6.57 16.45
N VAL A 40 -6.83 6.69 15.20
CA VAL A 40 -7.63 5.67 14.51
C VAL A 40 -6.79 5.05 13.40
N LYS A 41 -6.90 3.73 13.24
CA LYS A 41 -6.26 3.01 12.12
C LYS A 41 -7.13 3.20 10.86
N LYS A 42 -6.53 3.72 9.79
CA LYS A 42 -7.17 3.87 8.48
C LYS A 42 -6.42 3.01 7.47
N THR A 43 -7.17 2.14 6.79
CA THR A 43 -6.63 1.21 5.79
C THR A 43 -7.00 1.71 4.40
N THR A 44 -6.01 1.82 3.51
CA THR A 44 -6.21 2.15 2.10
C THR A 44 -5.62 1.05 1.22
N LYS A 45 -6.38 0.62 0.22
CA LYS A 45 -5.95 -0.39 -0.76
C LYS A 45 -5.32 0.30 -1.97
N PHE A 46 -4.22 -0.25 -2.46
CA PHE A 46 -3.51 0.19 -3.65
C PHE A 46 -3.36 -1.00 -4.60
N ALA A 47 -3.43 -0.74 -5.90
CA ALA A 47 -3.00 -1.69 -6.91
C ALA A 47 -1.52 -1.43 -7.21
N ALA A 48 -0.69 -2.46 -7.08
CA ALA A 48 0.72 -2.42 -7.42
C ALA A 48 0.99 -3.37 -8.59
N HIS A 49 1.87 -2.96 -9.49
CA HIS A 49 2.27 -3.77 -10.63
C HIS A 49 3.36 -4.76 -10.20
N ASP A 50 3.18 -6.03 -10.50
CA ASP A 50 4.14 -7.11 -10.27
C ASP A 50 4.26 -7.92 -11.56
N GLU A 51 5.37 -7.80 -12.28
CA GLU A 51 5.54 -8.48 -13.57
C GLU A 51 5.72 -9.99 -13.45
N LYS A 52 6.30 -10.46 -12.34
CA LYS A 52 6.66 -11.87 -12.14
C LYS A 52 5.61 -12.62 -11.32
N ASN A 53 4.65 -11.92 -10.71
CA ASN A 53 3.67 -12.47 -9.78
C ASN A 53 4.33 -13.24 -8.63
N ASP A 54 5.50 -12.78 -8.19
CA ASP A 54 6.27 -13.43 -7.13
C ASP A 54 5.64 -13.17 -5.74
N CYS A 55 4.82 -12.13 -5.60
CA CYS A 55 4.24 -11.72 -4.33
C CYS A 55 3.00 -12.54 -3.93
N GLY A 56 3.06 -13.18 -2.77
CA GLY A 56 1.98 -13.95 -2.16
C GLY A 56 1.03 -13.12 -1.29
N ILE A 57 -0.09 -13.72 -0.89
CA ILE A 57 -1.02 -13.11 0.08
C ILE A 57 -0.38 -13.13 1.46
N GLY A 58 -0.32 -11.98 2.12
CA GLY A 58 0.28 -11.83 3.45
C GLY A 58 1.70 -11.25 3.45
N ASP A 59 2.33 -11.11 2.28
CA ASP A 59 3.66 -10.53 2.15
C ASP A 59 3.66 -9.03 2.44
N THR A 60 4.77 -8.53 2.98
CA THR A 60 4.98 -7.10 3.25
C THR A 60 5.75 -6.48 2.08
N VAL A 61 5.12 -5.54 1.38
CA VAL A 61 5.62 -4.91 0.14
C VAL A 61 5.45 -3.40 0.14
#